data_AF-A0A2G9TLP6-F1
#
_entry.id   AF-A0A2G9TLP6-F1
#
_cell.length_a   1.000
_cell.length_b   1.000
_cell.length_c   1.000
_cell.angle_alpha   90.00
_cell.angle_beta   90.00
_cell.angle_gamma   90.00
#
_symmetry.space_group_name_H-M   'P 1'
#
loop_
_entity.id
_entity.type
_entity.pdbx_description
1 polymer ?
#
loop_
_entity_poly.entity_id
_entity_poly.type
_entity_poly.pdbx_seq_one_letter_code
_entity_poly.pdbx_strand_id
1 'polypeptide(L)' 'MMTSVGAWGTEKWRFQGHSDLEQISRIFSVLGTPSEQTWPSWNTMPDATKLIFDNMAPLEDMRSV' A
#
# COMPACT_ATOMS: atom_id res chain seq x y z
N MET A 1 -4.81 35.83 22.41
CA MET A 1 -5.13 34.47 22.89
C MET A 1 -5.47 33.63 21.68
N MET A 2 -4.83 32.45 21.56
CA MET A 2 -5.04 31.37 20.58
C MET A 2 -4.94 31.73 19.08
N THR A 3 -3.71 31.61 18.56
CA THR A 3 -3.50 31.32 17.13
C THR A 3 -4.08 29.94 16.83
N SER A 4 -4.96 29.86 15.83
CA SER A 4 -5.52 28.63 15.30
C SER A 4 -4.39 27.63 15.02
N VAL A 5 -4.32 26.56 15.81
CA VAL A 5 -3.41 25.43 15.54
C VAL A 5 -3.86 24.85 14.22
N GLY A 6 -2.95 24.85 13.24
CA GLY A 6 -3.21 24.39 11.89
C GLY A 6 -4.00 23.08 11.91
N ALA A 7 -5.10 23.07 11.15
CA ALA A 7 -5.76 21.85 10.77
C ALA A 7 -4.76 21.03 9.95
N TRP A 8 -3.96 20.23 10.64
CA TRP A 8 -3.26 19.12 10.03
C TRP A 8 -4.35 18.28 9.42
N GLY A 9 -4.45 18.34 8.08
CA GLY A 9 -5.41 17.54 7.34
C GLY A 9 -5.30 16.13 7.86
N THR A 10 -6.39 15.59 8.40
CA THR A 10 -6.50 14.15 8.60
C THR A 10 -6.56 13.59 7.19
N GLU A 11 -5.40 13.47 6.55
CA GLU A 11 -5.27 12.80 5.27
C GLU A 11 -5.59 11.35 5.59
N LYS A 12 -6.88 11.04 5.49
CA LYS A 12 -7.44 9.74 5.79
C LYS A 12 -6.59 8.76 5.00
N TRP A 13 -5.85 7.95 5.74
CA TRP A 13 -4.94 6.98 5.18
C TRP A 13 -5.72 6.18 4.13
N ARG A 14 -5.29 6.26 2.87
CA ARG A 14 -6.11 5.83 1.72
C ARG A 14 -6.19 4.31 1.59
N PHE A 15 -5.29 3.58 2.23
CA PHE A 15 -5.25 2.13 2.15
C PHE A 15 -6.03 1.49 3.30
N GLN A 16 -7.31 1.78 3.52
CA GLN A 16 -8.04 1.17 4.65
C GLN A 16 -8.38 -0.30 4.38
N GLY A 17 -7.47 -1.22 4.72
CA GLY A 17 -7.76 -2.65 4.82
C GLY A 17 -8.46 -2.99 6.14
N HIS A 18 -9.36 -3.98 6.12
CA HIS A 18 -10.05 -4.47 7.32
C HIS A 18 -9.34 -5.68 7.95
N SER A 19 -8.30 -6.20 7.28
CA SER A 19 -7.40 -7.27 7.70
C SER A 19 -6.01 -7.03 7.11
N ASP A 20 -4.97 -7.69 7.63
CA ASP A 20 -3.61 -7.60 7.08
C ASP A 20 -3.55 -8.01 5.60
N LEU A 21 -4.34 -9.02 5.20
CA LEU A 21 -4.41 -9.47 3.82
C LEU A 21 -5.05 -8.42 2.90
N GLU A 22 -6.18 -7.85 3.31
CA GLU A 22 -6.81 -6.76 2.54
C GLU A 22 -5.94 -5.52 2.50
N GLN A 23 -5.19 -5.26 3.56
CA GLN A 23 -4.27 -4.16 3.66
C GLN A 23 -3.15 -4.28 2.62
N ILE A 24 -2.51 -5.44 2.57
CA ILE A 24 -1.43 -5.75 1.61
C ILE A 24 -1.98 -5.73 0.18
N SER A 25 -3.16 -6.33 -0.04
CA SER A 25 -3.82 -6.33 -1.35
C SER A 25 -4.09 -4.90 -1.87
N ARG A 26 -4.59 -4.01 -1.01
CA ARG A 26 -4.81 -2.59 -1.34
C ARG A 26 -3.51 -1.83 -1.63
N ILE A 27 -2.43 -2.17 -0.95
CA ILE A 27 -1.12 -1.56 -1.23
C ILE A 27 -0.65 -1.98 -2.62
N PHE A 28 -0.72 -3.28 -2.95
CA PHE A 28 -0.28 -3.78 -4.25
C PHE A 28 -1.21 -3.42 -5.40
N SER A 29 -2.50 -3.17 -5.17
CA SER A 29 -3.38 -2.65 -6.21
C SER A 29 -3.00 -1.23 -6.65
N VAL A 30 -2.25 -0.49 -5.82
CA VAL A 30 -1.80 0.88 -6.14
C VAL A 30 -0.34 0.89 -6.57
N LEU A 31 0.54 0.21 -5.83
CA LEU A 31 1.97 0.22 -6.08
C LEU A 31 2.43 -0.86 -7.06
N GLY A 32 1.54 -1.77 -7.46
CA GLY A 32 1.88 -2.98 -8.18
C GLY A 32 2.40 -4.08 -7.26
N THR A 33 2.44 -5.31 -7.78
CA THR A 33 2.99 -6.46 -7.05
C THR A 33 4.52 -6.42 -6.98
N PRO A 34 5.11 -6.97 -5.91
CA PRO A 34 6.55 -7.06 -5.79
C PRO A 34 7.13 -7.98 -6.88
N SER A 35 8.29 -7.60 -7.39
CA SER A 35 9.08 -8.37 -8.34
C SER A 35 10.55 -8.30 -7.92
N GLU A 36 11.42 -9.18 -8.42
CA GLU A 36 12.86 -9.12 -8.11
C GLU A 36 13.52 -7.80 -8.57
N GLN A 37 12.90 -7.08 -9.51
CA GLN A 37 13.39 -5.76 -9.96
C GLN A 37 12.99 -4.64 -9.00
N THR A 38 11.78 -4.71 -8.43
CA THR A 38 11.23 -3.65 -7.56
C THR A 38 11.51 -3.90 -6.08
N TRP A 39 11.54 -5.17 -5.67
CA TRP A 39 11.85 -5.62 -4.31
C TRP A 39 12.66 -6.93 -4.36
N PRO A 40 14.00 -6.83 -4.40
CA PRO A 40 14.87 -8.01 -4.45
C PRO A 40 14.66 -8.92 -3.24
N SER A 41 14.65 -10.24 -3.47
CA SER A 41 14.49 -11.27 -2.44
C SER A 41 13.20 -11.15 -1.62
N TRP A 42 12.14 -10.53 -2.15
CA TRP A 42 10.87 -10.40 -1.42
C TRP A 42 10.28 -11.76 -1.04
N ASN A 43 10.53 -12.79 -1.87
CA ASN A 43 10.09 -14.16 -1.66
C ASN A 43 10.79 -14.87 -0.48
N THR A 44 11.88 -14.33 0.06
CA THR A 44 12.57 -14.93 1.22
C THR A 44 11.93 -14.55 2.55
N MET A 45 10.94 -13.66 2.55
CA MET A 45 10.25 -13.27 3.77
C MET A 45 9.37 -14.43 4.28
N PRO A 46 9.25 -14.61 5.61
CA PRO A 46 8.58 -15.77 6.21
C PRO A 46 7.16 -16.04 5.72
N ASP A 47 6.43 -14.98 5.35
CA ASP A 47 5.03 -15.05 4.95
C ASP A 47 4.77 -14.65 3.49
N ALA A 48 5.80 -14.22 2.75
CA ALA A 48 5.65 -13.77 1.36
C ALA A 48 5.11 -14.89 0.45
N THR A 49 5.53 -16.12 0.67
CA THR A 49 5.11 -17.29 -0.10
C THR A 49 3.71 -17.79 0.23
N LYS A 50 3.11 -17.32 1.33
CA LYS A 50 1.74 -17.66 1.74
C LYS A 50 0.70 -16.77 1.05
N LEU A 51 1.14 -15.69 0.43
CA LEU A 51 0.30 -14.72 -0.22
C LEU A 51 0.35 -14.96 -1.74
N ILE A 52 -0.81 -15.20 -2.34
CA ILE A 52 -0.95 -15.33 -3.79
C ILE A 52 -1.37 -13.97 -4.32
N PHE A 53 -0.58 -13.39 -5.22
CA PHE A 53 -0.87 -12.12 -5.85
C PHE A 53 -0.98 -12.31 -7.36
N ASP A 54 -2.00 -11.72 -7.97
CA ASP A 54 -2.03 -11.51 -9.41
C ASP A 54 -0.98 -10.47 -9.80
N ASN A 55 -0.31 -10.66 -10.94
CA ASN A 55 0.66 -9.68 -11.42
C ASN A 55 -0.04 -8.34 -11.72
N MET A 56 0.17 -7.35 -10.86
CA MET A 56 -0.45 -6.02 -10.96
C MET A 56 0.62 -4.98 -11.28
N ALA A 57 0.39 -4.21 -12.35
CA ALA A 57 1.19 -3.02 -12.62
C ALA A 57 0.82 -1.88 -11.64
N PRO A 58 1.77 -0.99 -11.30
CA PRO A 58 1.46 0.19 -10.50
C PRO A 58 0.41 1.08 -11.18
N LEU A 59 -0.47 1.70 -10.40
CA LEU A 59 -1.35 2.76 -10.89
C LEU A 59 -0.52 4.01 -11.16
N GLU A 60 -0.65 4.57 -12.37
CA GLU A 60 0.09 5.76 -12.80
C GLU A 60 -0.30 7.02 -11.99
N ASP A 61 -1.53 7.07 -11.46
CA ASP A 61 -2.04 8.21 -10.70
C ASP A 61 -2.61 7.78 -9.34
N MET A 62 -1.88 8.11 -8.27
CA MET A 62 -2.27 7.85 -6.87
C MET A 62 -3.32 8.83 -6.33
N ARG A 63 -3.80 9.79 -7.13
CA ARG A 63 -4.89 10.71 -6.74
C ARG A 63 -6.27 10.18 -7.12
N SER A 64 -6.31 9.16 -7.97
CA SER A 64 -7.54 8.50 -8.42
C SER A 64 -8.00 7.36 -7.51
N VAL A 65 -7.29 7.08 -6.41
CA VAL A 65 -7.60 6.03 -5.41
C VAL A 65 -8.30 6.55 -4.16
#